data_AF-M4VCB9-F1
#
_entry.id   AF-M4VCB9-F1
#
_cell.length_a   1.000
_cell.length_b   1.000
_cell.length_c   1.000
_cell.angle_alpha   90.00
_cell.angle_beta   90.00
_cell.angle_gamma   90.00
#
_symmetry.space_group_name_H-M   'P 1'
#
loop_
_entity.id
_entity.type
_entity.pdbx_description
1 polymer ?
#
loop_
_entity_poly.entity_id
_entity_poly.type
_entity_poly.pdbx_seq_one_letter_code
_entity_poly.pdbx_strand_id
1 'polypeptide(L)' 'MATHAELAARLLRDAAFFFRTVAEQNPVLKDQMEENATVFEQVANMVEADPLGHLPDGE' A
#
# COMPACT_ATOMS: atom_id res chain seq x y z
N MET A 1 -18.14 11.24 -8.78
CA MET A 1 -16.98 10.81 -9.59
C MET A 1 -15.82 10.67 -8.61
N ALA A 2 -15.02 9.60 -8.73
CA ALA A 2 -13.86 9.45 -7.87
C ALA A 2 -12.78 10.46 -8.25
N THR A 3 -12.09 11.01 -7.26
CA THR A 3 -10.90 11.85 -7.47
C THR A 3 -9.72 10.98 -7.91
N HIS A 4 -8.69 11.61 -8.49
CA HIS A 4 -7.46 10.89 -8.83
C HIS A 4 -6.79 10.27 -7.59
N ALA A 5 -6.89 10.93 -6.43
CA ALA A 5 -6.39 10.43 -5.16
C ALA A 5 -7.11 9.15 -4.72
N GLU A 6 -8.44 9.13 -4.78
CA GLU A 6 -9.25 7.94 -4.48
C GLU A 6 -8.95 6.77 -5.44
N LEU A 7 -8.74 7.06 -6.73
CA LEU A 7 -8.36 6.04 -7.72
C LEU A 7 -6.96 5.46 -7.44
N ALA A 8 -5.99 6.32 -7.13
CA ALA A 8 -4.63 5.90 -6.80
C ALA A 8 -4.58 5.09 -5.50
N ALA A 9 -5.29 5.54 -4.46
CA ALA A 9 -5.40 4.82 -3.19
C ALA A 9 -6.03 3.43 -3.37
N ARG A 10 -7.08 3.33 -4.19
CA ARG A 10 -7.69 2.04 -4.52
C ARG A 10 -6.70 1.10 -5.23
N LEU A 11 -5.97 1.60 -6.22
CA LEU A 11 -4.97 0.81 -6.95
C LEU A 11 -3.87 0.28 -6.01
N LEU A 12 -3.42 1.11 -5.05
CA LEU A 12 -2.44 0.72 -4.05
C LEU A 12 -2.98 -0.36 -3.10
N ARG A 13 -4.24 -0.26 -2.67
CA ARG A 13 -4.90 -1.30 -1.86
C ARG A 13 -5.07 -2.62 -2.63
N ASP A 14 -5.41 -2.55 -3.92
CA ASP A 14 -5.50 -3.74 -4.77
C ASP A 14 -4.12 -4.43 -4.92
N ALA A 15 -3.04 -3.65 -5.05
CA ALA A 15 -1.67 -4.18 -5.04
C ALA A 15 -1.27 -4.78 -3.68
N ALA A 16 -1.67 -4.17 -2.56
CA ALA A 16 -1.46 -4.76 -1.24
C ALA A 16 -2.16 -6.12 -1.08
N PHE A 17 -3.40 -6.23 -1.54
CA PHE A 17 -4.14 -7.50 -1.55
C PHE A 17 -3.44 -8.56 -2.42
N PHE A 18 -2.88 -8.17 -3.57
CA PHE A 18 -2.07 -9.05 -4.40
C PHE A 18 -0.86 -9.59 -3.62
N PHE A 19 -0.11 -8.74 -2.92
CA PHE A 19 1.02 -9.19 -2.11
C PHE A 19 0.60 -10.14 -0.99
N ARG A 20 -0.51 -9.87 -0.28
CA ARG A 20 -1.05 -10.79 0.74
C ARG A 20 -1.39 -12.16 0.12
N THR A 21 -1.99 -12.18 -1.07
CA THR A 21 -2.28 -13.43 -1.79
C THR A 21 -1.01 -14.19 -2.15
N VAL A 22 0.04 -13.50 -2.58
CA VAL A 22 1.36 -14.12 -2.84
C VAL A 22 1.98 -14.66 -1.55
N ALA A 23 1.85 -13.94 -0.44
CA ALA A 23 2.33 -14.35 0.88
C ALA A 23 1.70 -15.67 1.34
N GLU A 24 0.38 -15.81 1.14
CA GLU A 24 -0.37 -17.03 1.48
C GLU A 24 0.06 -18.23 0.64
N GLN A 25 0.38 -18.02 -0.63
CA GLN A 25 0.79 -19.08 -1.55
C GLN A 25 2.28 -19.44 -1.44
N ASN A 26 3.10 -18.54 -0.88
CA ASN A 26 4.56 -18.69 -0.86
C ASN A 26 5.14 -18.42 0.54
N PRO A 27 5.23 -19.46 1.41
CA PRO A 27 5.71 -19.31 2.78
C PRO A 27 7.12 -18.72 2.89
N VAL A 28 7.98 -18.93 1.89
CA VAL A 28 9.36 -18.41 1.87
C VAL A 28 9.38 -16.89 1.73
N LEU A 29 8.39 -16.32 1.04
CA LEU A 29 8.27 -14.88 0.82
C LEU A 29 7.24 -14.23 1.73
N LYS A 30 6.59 -14.99 2.62
CA LYS A 30 5.43 -14.54 3.39
C LYS A 30 5.69 -13.21 4.10
N ASP A 31 6.72 -13.18 4.94
CA ASP A 31 7.01 -12.01 5.77
C ASP A 31 7.32 -10.77 4.91
N GLN A 32 8.12 -10.95 3.84
CA GLN A 32 8.45 -9.86 2.91
C GLN A 32 7.22 -9.34 2.15
N MET A 33 6.31 -10.24 1.74
CA MET A 33 5.10 -9.85 1.03
C MET A 33 4.06 -9.22 1.96
N GLU A 34 3.98 -9.65 3.22
CA GLU A 34 3.16 -9.00 4.25
C GLU A 34 3.66 -7.58 4.57
N GLU A 35 4.98 -7.40 4.65
CA GLU A 35 5.59 -6.08 4.81
C GLU A 35 5.28 -5.19 3.60
N ASN A 36 5.47 -5.69 2.37
CA ASN A 36 5.14 -4.94 1.16
C ASN A 36 3.66 -4.55 1.12
N ALA A 37 2.74 -5.48 1.45
CA ALA A 37 1.32 -5.17 1.52
C ALA A 37 1.03 -4.05 2.52
N THR A 38 1.65 -4.10 3.69
CA THR A 38 1.49 -3.08 4.74
C THR A 38 1.98 -1.72 4.27
N VAL A 39 3.12 -1.64 3.59
CA VAL A 39 3.65 -0.38 3.03
C VAL A 39 2.68 0.19 1.99
N PHE A 40 2.17 -0.63 1.08
CA PHE A 40 1.21 -0.18 0.07
C PHE A 40 -0.10 0.34 0.69
N GLU A 41 -0.61 -0.31 1.73
CA GLU A 41 -1.79 0.17 2.48
C GLU A 41 -1.53 1.52 3.17
N GLN A 42 -0.35 1.69 3.76
CA GLN A 42 0.03 2.97 4.39
C GLN A 42 0.11 4.10 3.36
N VAL A 43 0.77 3.87 2.22
CA VAL A 43 0.86 4.86 1.14
C VAL A 43 -0.52 5.15 0.54
N ALA A 44 -1.39 4.15 0.39
CA ALA A 44 -2.76 4.37 -0.06
C ALA A 44 -3.51 5.34 0.86
N ASN A 45 -3.37 5.18 2.18
CA ASN A 45 -3.99 6.06 3.15
C ASN A 45 -3.39 7.48 3.11
N MET A 46 -2.07 7.60 2.91
CA MET A 46 -1.42 8.92 2.77
C MET A 46 -1.90 9.64 1.51
N VAL A 47 -1.93 8.96 0.35
CA VAL A 47 -2.39 9.55 -0.92
C VAL A 47 -3.85 9.97 -0.87
N GLU A 48 -4.71 9.18 -0.20
CA GLU A 48 -6.13 9.51 -0.03
C GLU A 48 -6.35 10.70 0.92
N ALA A 49 -5.59 10.77 2.02
CA ALA A 49 -5.78 11.78 3.07
C ALA A 49 -5.05 13.10 2.80
N ASP A 50 -3.80 13.04 2.34
CA ASP A 50 -2.94 14.18 2.04
C ASP A 50 -1.96 13.85 0.90
N PRO A 51 -2.41 13.95 -0.37
CA PRO A 51 -1.60 13.57 -1.53
C PRO A 51 -0.34 14.42 -1.73
N LEU A 52 -0.21 15.55 -1.04
CA LEU A 52 0.96 16.43 -1.08
C LEU A 52 1.73 16.44 0.26
N GLY A 53 1.37 15.54 1.19
CA GLY A 53 2.01 15.43 2.48
C GLY A 53 3.49 15.06 2.36
N HIS A 54 4.30 15.62 3.23
CA HIS A 54 5.71 15.27 3.36
C HIS A 54 5.89 14.21 4.44
N LEU A 55 6.66 13.17 4.14
CA LEU A 55 7.14 12.27 5.19
C LEU A 55 8.10 13.05 6.10
N PRO A 56 8.08 12.81 7.42
CA PRO A 56 9.11 13.36 8.29
C PRO A 56 10.48 12.87 7.82
N ASP A 57 11.46 13.78 7.74
CA ASP A 57 12.85 13.39 7.51
C ASP A 57 13.25 12.43 8.62
N GLY A 58 13.64 11.20 8.27
CA GLY A 58 14.11 10.22 9.25
C GLY A 58 15.46 10.67 9.81
N GLU A 59 15.56 10.81 11.14
CA GLU A 59 16.84 10.95 11.87
C GLU A 59 17.62 9.63 11.94
#